data_AF-A0A9W9ZYL2-F1
#
_entry.id   AF-A0A9W9ZYL2-F1
#
_cell.length_a   1.000
_cell.length_b   1.000
_cell.length_c   1.000
_cell.angle_alpha   90.00
_cell.angle_beta   90.00
_cell.angle_gamma   90.00
#
_symmetry.space_group_name_H-M   'P 1'
#
loop_
_entity.id
_entity.type
_entity.pdbx_description
1 polymer ?
#
loop_
_entity_poly.entity_id
_entity_poly.type
_entity_poly.pdbx_seq_one_letter_code
_entity_poly.pdbx_strand_id
1 'polypeptide(L)'
;MKRTTMTKTLKVLSAAVLGLCAIHFHATYAKDNSSTPDNGNLNQTVEFLRVAWILKPPYTRSRSIMNGSLNREADLRGLIQDALLRYIIVECGLLSSPSITYDVKSLEADSEFEMIELLRNNEVDFVAPIFETPDIRRYSEFHFLKLIDYPGTDFITSEDETHALNVVLDAVLKSWPLLAVTLIETAIAGIIVWALVRL
;
A
#
# COMPACT_ATOMS: atom_id res chain seq x y z
N MET A 1 46.44 21.62 -15.54
CA MET A 1 45.81 21.80 -14.23
C MET A 1 44.75 20.71 -14.06
N LYS A 2 44.90 19.87 -13.02
CA LYS A 2 44.21 18.59 -12.74
C LYS A 2 42.68 18.69 -12.73
N ARG A 3 41.99 17.87 -13.53
CA ARG A 3 40.53 17.63 -13.40
C ARG A 3 40.05 16.25 -13.90
N THR A 4 40.89 15.22 -13.78
CA THR A 4 40.59 13.88 -14.33
C THR A 4 40.80 12.72 -13.35
N THR A 5 41.06 13.01 -12.07
CA THR A 5 41.29 11.99 -11.03
C THR A 5 40.14 11.84 -10.03
N MET A 6 39.10 12.67 -10.09
CA MET A 6 38.04 12.71 -9.07
C MET A 6 36.80 11.84 -9.37
N THR A 7 36.63 11.37 -10.62
CA THR A 7 35.50 10.52 -11.02
C THR A 7 35.73 9.03 -10.79
N LYS A 8 36.98 8.58 -10.68
CA LYS A 8 37.29 7.17 -10.38
C LYS A 8 37.13 6.86 -8.88
N THR A 9 37.42 7.80 -7.99
CA THR A 9 37.28 7.60 -6.53
C THR A 9 35.82 7.55 -6.08
N LEU A 10 34.92 8.29 -6.76
CA LEU A 10 33.49 8.30 -6.42
C LEU A 10 32.77 6.98 -6.77
N LYS A 11 33.19 6.31 -7.87
CA LYS A 11 32.62 5.00 -8.25
C LYS A 11 33.05 3.86 -7.32
N VAL A 12 34.27 3.91 -6.78
CA VAL A 12 34.78 2.90 -5.83
C VAL A 12 34.05 3.00 -4.48
N LEU A 13 33.73 4.22 -4.03
CA LEU A 13 32.94 4.44 -2.81
C LEU A 13 31.49 3.94 -2.94
N SER A 14 30.87 4.06 -4.11
CA SER A 14 29.51 3.54 -4.35
C SER A 14 29.41 2.02 -4.27
N ALA A 15 30.44 1.28 -4.72
CA ALA A 15 30.47 -0.18 -4.61
C ALA A 15 30.73 -0.67 -3.17
N ALA A 16 31.53 0.06 -2.39
CA ALA A 16 31.81 -0.29 -0.99
C ALA A 16 30.58 -0.10 -0.08
N VAL A 17 29.75 0.92 -0.34
CA VAL A 17 28.52 1.18 0.44
C VAL A 17 27.44 0.12 0.18
N LEU A 18 27.32 -0.39 -1.06
CA LEU A 18 26.43 -1.51 -1.37
C LEU A 18 26.91 -2.83 -0.75
N GLY A 19 28.22 -3.02 -0.60
CA GLY A 19 28.79 -4.16 0.12
C GLY A 19 28.52 -4.12 1.62
N LEU A 20 28.65 -2.95 2.26
CA LEU A 20 28.40 -2.82 3.72
C LEU A 20 26.91 -2.89 4.08
N CYS A 21 25.99 -2.41 3.23
CA CYS A 21 24.55 -2.57 3.49
C CYS A 21 24.08 -4.02 3.38
N ALA A 22 24.69 -4.85 2.54
CA ALA A 22 24.36 -6.27 2.45
C ALA A 22 24.84 -7.07 3.68
N ILE A 23 25.90 -6.62 4.36
CA ILE A 23 26.47 -7.31 5.52
C ILE A 23 25.68 -6.97 6.80
N HIS A 24 25.06 -5.79 6.89
CA HIS A 24 24.30 -5.38 8.08
C HIS A 24 22.90 -6.01 8.20
N PHE A 25 22.36 -6.62 7.13
CA PHE A 25 21.09 -7.37 7.22
C PHE A 25 21.25 -8.80 7.77
N HIS A 26 22.47 -9.22 8.08
CA HIS A 26 22.76 -10.60 8.48
C HIS A 26 23.25 -10.72 9.93
N ALA A 27 22.65 -10.01 10.91
CA ALA A 27 22.95 -10.27 12.32
C ALA A 27 21.92 -9.69 13.31
N THR A 28 20.70 -10.21 13.31
CA THR A 28 19.91 -10.30 14.55
C THR A 28 19.28 -11.69 14.59
N TYR A 29 20.10 -12.68 14.91
CA TYR A 29 19.63 -14.03 15.21
C TYR A 29 19.13 -14.04 16.65
N ALA A 30 17.84 -14.29 16.84
CA ALA A 30 17.28 -14.56 18.15
C ALA A 30 17.89 -15.87 18.68
N LYS A 31 18.39 -15.84 19.91
CA LYS A 31 19.02 -16.98 20.58
C LYS A 31 17.92 -17.86 21.19
N ASP A 32 17.46 -18.84 20.44
CA ASP A 32 16.55 -19.86 20.97
C ASP A 32 17.32 -20.96 21.72
N ASN A 33 16.72 -21.38 22.82
CA ASN A 33 17.28 -22.30 23.79
C ASN A 33 17.27 -23.72 23.20
N SER A 34 18.46 -24.23 22.86
CA SER A 34 18.72 -25.53 22.25
C SER A 34 18.06 -26.70 22.99
N SER A 35 17.28 -27.52 22.27
CA SER A 35 17.08 -28.93 22.56
C SER A 35 17.86 -29.79 21.55
N THR A 36 18.49 -30.84 22.09
CA THR A 36 19.48 -31.73 21.47
C THR A 36 19.04 -32.34 20.13
N PRO A 37 19.93 -32.48 19.12
CA PRO A 37 19.57 -33.04 17.82
C PRO A 37 19.59 -34.56 17.86
N ASP A 38 18.48 -35.19 17.46
CA ASP A 38 18.46 -36.61 17.11
C ASP A 38 18.63 -36.78 15.59
N ASN A 39 19.28 -37.88 15.24
CA ASN A 39 20.00 -38.13 14.01
C ASN A 39 19.11 -38.82 12.95
N GLY A 40 19.04 -38.23 11.75
CA GLY A 40 18.92 -39.00 10.51
C GLY A 40 17.62 -38.88 9.71
N ASN A 41 17.54 -37.88 8.83
CA ASN A 41 17.07 -37.97 7.43
C ASN A 41 17.14 -36.55 6.85
N LEU A 42 17.64 -36.29 5.63
CA LEU A 42 17.74 -34.94 5.02
C LEU A 42 16.65 -33.99 5.56
N ASN A 43 17.01 -33.16 6.55
CA ASN A 43 16.07 -32.56 7.50
C ASN A 43 15.29 -31.44 6.79
N GLN A 44 14.20 -31.78 6.10
CA GLN A 44 13.21 -30.78 5.69
C GLN A 44 12.37 -30.44 6.91
N THR A 45 12.71 -29.32 7.55
CA THR A 45 11.89 -28.76 8.61
C THR A 45 10.64 -28.16 7.97
N VAL A 46 9.46 -28.65 8.36
CA VAL A 46 8.19 -28.05 7.95
C VAL A 46 7.80 -27.03 9.00
N GLU A 47 7.69 -25.77 8.60
CA GLU A 47 7.27 -24.67 9.47
C GLU A 47 5.90 -24.14 9.03
N PHE A 48 5.03 -23.83 9.98
CA PHE A 48 3.75 -23.20 9.69
C PHE A 48 3.95 -21.69 9.65
N LEU A 49 3.57 -21.06 8.54
CA LEU A 49 3.55 -19.61 8.40
C LEU A 49 2.10 -19.13 8.48
N ARG A 50 1.71 -18.56 9.61
CA ARG A 50 0.35 -18.07 9.85
C ARG A 50 0.27 -16.59 9.53
N VAL A 51 -0.64 -16.23 8.63
CA VAL A 51 -0.75 -14.87 8.09
C VAL A 51 -2.18 -14.35 8.28
N ALA A 52 -2.35 -13.23 9.00
CA ALA A 52 -3.63 -12.53 9.01
C ALA A 52 -3.66 -11.44 7.92
N TRP A 53 -4.82 -11.28 7.29
CA TRP A 53 -5.02 -10.29 6.25
C TRP A 53 -6.43 -9.72 6.25
N ILE A 54 -6.58 -8.47 5.80
CA ILE A 54 -7.89 -7.83 5.57
C ILE A 54 -8.17 -7.74 4.08
N LEU A 55 -9.43 -7.74 3.66
CA LEU A 55 -9.82 -7.55 2.26
C LEU A 55 -9.45 -6.14 1.77
N LYS A 56 -8.39 -6.04 0.95
CA LYS A 56 -7.92 -4.76 0.40
C LYS A 56 -7.33 -4.92 -1.01
N PRO A 57 -8.15 -4.89 -2.06
CA PRO A 57 -7.64 -4.90 -3.43
C PRO A 57 -6.72 -3.69 -3.70
N PRO A 58 -5.65 -3.83 -4.51
CA PRO A 58 -5.18 -5.06 -5.18
C PRO A 58 -4.27 -5.94 -4.33
N TYR A 59 -3.97 -5.55 -3.08
CA TYR A 59 -3.00 -6.22 -2.20
C TYR A 59 -3.46 -7.60 -1.78
N THR A 60 -4.72 -7.70 -1.36
CA THR A 60 -5.34 -8.90 -0.81
C THR A 60 -6.76 -9.01 -1.30
N ARG A 61 -7.16 -10.21 -1.70
CA ARG A 61 -8.51 -10.57 -2.12
C ARG A 61 -8.85 -11.95 -1.61
N SER A 62 -10.08 -12.10 -1.12
CA SER A 62 -10.63 -13.41 -0.84
C SER A 62 -10.92 -14.12 -2.16
N ARG A 63 -10.54 -15.39 -2.27
CA ARG A 63 -11.09 -16.24 -3.32
C ARG A 63 -12.55 -16.50 -2.96
N SER A 64 -13.48 -16.05 -3.79
CA SER A 64 -14.87 -16.51 -3.74
C SER A 64 -14.87 -18.02 -3.97
N ILE A 65 -14.83 -18.79 -2.89
CA ILE A 65 -15.30 -20.16 -2.92
C ILE A 65 -16.82 -20.02 -2.91
N MET A 66 -17.42 -19.93 -4.10
CA MET A 66 -18.73 -20.53 -4.28
C MET A 66 -18.56 -21.96 -3.84
N ASN A 67 -18.99 -22.27 -2.60
CA ASN A 67 -19.34 -23.57 -2.03
C ASN A 67 -19.10 -23.54 -0.52
N GLY A 68 -20.04 -22.91 0.21
CA GLY A 68 -20.62 -23.31 1.50
C GLY A 68 -19.83 -24.02 2.62
N SER A 69 -18.50 -24.10 2.61
CA SER A 69 -17.74 -24.64 3.74
C SER A 69 -17.14 -23.50 4.56
N LEU A 70 -17.67 -23.34 5.76
CA LEU A 70 -17.23 -22.41 6.80
C LEU A 70 -15.89 -22.87 7.41
N ASN A 71 -14.85 -23.00 6.59
CA ASN A 71 -13.48 -23.11 7.08
C ASN A 71 -12.89 -21.70 6.95
N ARG A 72 -12.50 -21.08 8.07
CA ARG A 72 -11.83 -19.76 8.13
C ARG A 72 -10.44 -19.75 7.50
N GLU A 73 -10.12 -20.78 6.72
CA GLU A 73 -8.91 -20.89 5.92
C GLU A 73 -9.24 -20.29 4.55
N ALA A 74 -9.20 -18.97 4.48
CA ALA A 74 -9.50 -18.23 3.27
C ALA A 74 -8.26 -18.23 2.36
N ASP A 75 -8.40 -18.68 1.11
CA ASP A 75 -7.32 -18.65 0.10
C ASP A 75 -6.97 -17.18 -0.22
N LEU A 76 -5.94 -16.69 0.46
CA LEU A 76 -5.39 -15.34 0.30
C LEU A 76 -4.87 -15.18 -1.13
N ARG A 77 -5.42 -14.25 -1.91
CA ARG A 77 -4.92 -13.89 -3.26
C ARG A 77 -4.53 -12.43 -3.35
N GLY A 78 -3.73 -12.09 -4.37
CA GLY A 78 -3.35 -10.72 -4.66
C GLY A 78 -1.85 -10.50 -4.52
N LEU A 79 -1.44 -9.22 -4.51
CA LEU A 79 -0.02 -8.85 -4.53
C LEU A 79 0.77 -9.45 -3.37
N ILE A 80 0.18 -9.54 -2.16
CA ILE A 80 0.87 -10.12 -1.00
C ILE A 80 1.16 -11.60 -1.19
N GLN A 81 0.23 -12.38 -1.76
CA GLN A 81 0.48 -13.79 -2.07
C GLN A 81 1.51 -13.92 -3.19
N ASP A 82 1.28 -13.20 -4.30
CA ASP A 82 2.02 -13.39 -5.55
C ASP A 82 3.47 -12.92 -5.46
N ALA A 83 3.74 -11.90 -4.63
CA ALA A 83 5.07 -11.34 -4.43
C ALA A 83 5.67 -11.73 -3.07
N LEU A 84 5.06 -11.30 -1.96
CA LEU A 84 5.68 -11.41 -0.63
C LEU A 84 5.74 -12.85 -0.14
N LEU A 85 4.61 -13.56 -0.09
CA LEU A 85 4.58 -14.94 0.40
C LEU A 85 5.37 -15.87 -0.52
N ARG A 86 5.26 -15.68 -1.84
CA ARG A 86 6.08 -16.42 -2.81
C ARG A 86 7.57 -16.22 -2.57
N TYR A 87 8.01 -14.99 -2.29
CA TYR A 87 9.40 -14.70 -1.95
C TYR A 87 9.82 -15.42 -0.67
N ILE A 88 9.02 -15.35 0.40
CA ILE A 88 9.32 -16.03 1.68
C ILE A 88 9.44 -17.55 1.47
N ILE A 89 8.47 -18.16 0.78
CA ILE A 89 8.46 -19.61 0.56
C ILE A 89 9.68 -20.07 -0.24
N VAL A 90 10.03 -19.33 -1.30
CA VAL A 90 11.10 -19.75 -2.22
C VAL A 90 12.48 -19.37 -1.67
N GLU A 91 12.71 -18.09 -1.38
CA GLU A 91 14.04 -17.57 -1.04
C GLU A 91 14.40 -17.85 0.42
N CYS A 92 13.47 -17.65 1.35
CA CYS A 92 13.72 -17.90 2.78
C CYS A 92 13.48 -19.37 3.17
N GLY A 93 12.70 -20.11 2.38
CA GLY A 93 12.38 -21.52 2.64
C GLY A 93 13.16 -22.49 1.77
N LEU A 94 12.71 -22.68 0.54
CA LEU A 94 13.22 -23.75 -0.34
C LEU A 94 14.71 -23.59 -0.67
N LEU A 95 15.16 -22.36 -0.88
CA LEU A 95 16.54 -22.05 -1.23
C LEU A 95 17.44 -21.79 -0.01
N SER A 96 16.88 -21.76 1.21
CA SER A 96 17.69 -21.61 2.42
C SER A 96 18.41 -22.91 2.77
N SER A 97 19.49 -22.80 3.56
CA SER A 97 20.29 -23.93 3.99
C SER A 97 20.39 -23.90 5.52
N PRO A 98 19.68 -24.80 6.25
CA PRO A 98 18.89 -25.93 5.76
C PRO A 98 17.57 -25.51 5.07
N SER A 99 17.07 -26.34 4.14
CA SER A 99 15.84 -26.05 3.40
C SER A 99 14.61 -26.17 4.30
N ILE A 100 13.80 -25.12 4.37
CA ILE A 100 12.56 -25.08 5.17
C ILE A 100 11.37 -25.09 4.21
N THR A 101 10.39 -25.96 4.48
CA THR A 101 9.12 -25.95 3.75
C THR A 101 8.07 -25.22 4.56
N TYR A 102 7.59 -24.10 4.05
CA TYR A 102 6.52 -23.34 4.71
C TYR A 102 5.14 -23.84 4.30
N ASP A 103 4.34 -24.25 5.29
CA ASP A 103 2.90 -24.47 5.13
C ASP A 103 2.15 -23.19 5.54
N VAL A 104 1.55 -22.52 4.56
CA VAL A 104 0.94 -21.19 4.76
C VAL A 104 -0.51 -21.32 5.16
N LYS A 105 -0.82 -20.84 6.36
CA LYS A 105 -2.19 -20.74 6.89
C LYS A 105 -2.62 -19.29 6.90
N SER A 106 -3.65 -18.96 6.13
CA SER A 106 -4.14 -17.59 6.03
C SER A 106 -5.48 -17.40 6.72
N LEU A 107 -5.57 -16.37 7.55
CA LEU A 107 -6.79 -15.95 8.24
C LEU A 107 -7.26 -14.60 7.69
N GLU A 108 -8.49 -14.55 7.20
CA GLU A 108 -9.15 -13.29 6.84
C GLU A 108 -9.72 -12.65 8.11
N ALA A 109 -9.39 -11.37 8.32
CA ALA A 109 -9.90 -10.53 9.40
C ALA A 109 -10.80 -9.42 8.83
N ASP A 110 -11.77 -8.98 9.62
CA ASP A 110 -12.72 -7.94 9.23
C ASP A 110 -12.12 -6.53 9.37
N SER A 111 -11.10 -6.37 10.22
CA SER A 111 -10.50 -5.07 10.49
C SER A 111 -8.98 -5.13 10.76
N GLU A 112 -8.30 -3.99 10.57
CA GLU A 112 -6.88 -3.85 10.93
C GLU A 112 -6.65 -4.11 12.43
N PHE A 113 -7.58 -3.67 13.28
CA PHE A 113 -7.49 -3.91 14.72
C PHE A 113 -7.50 -5.40 15.06
N GLU A 114 -8.39 -6.17 14.44
CA GLU A 114 -8.48 -7.63 14.64
C GLU A 114 -7.19 -8.33 14.20
N MET A 115 -6.61 -7.97 13.05
CA MET A 115 -5.32 -8.54 12.64
C MET A 115 -4.22 -8.29 13.68
N ILE A 116 -4.16 -7.06 14.20
CA ILE A 116 -3.16 -6.68 15.20
C ILE A 116 -3.42 -7.41 16.53
N GLU A 117 -4.67 -7.65 16.91
CA GLU A 117 -5.01 -8.43 18.08
C GLU A 117 -4.56 -9.91 17.93
N LEU A 118 -4.79 -10.52 16.77
CA LEU A 118 -4.27 -11.86 16.45
C LEU A 118 -2.74 -11.92 16.55
N LEU A 119 -2.06 -10.87 16.09
CA LEU A 119 -0.59 -10.76 16.20
C LEU A 119 -0.14 -10.60 17.66
N ARG A 120 -0.82 -9.76 18.46
CA ARG A 120 -0.53 -9.58 19.90
C ARG A 120 -0.70 -10.88 20.69
N ASN A 121 -1.66 -11.71 20.31
CA ASN A 121 -1.94 -12.99 20.95
C ASN A 121 -1.03 -14.13 20.44
N ASN A 122 -0.07 -13.85 19.54
CA ASN A 122 0.78 -14.85 18.87
C ASN A 122 -0.02 -15.94 18.12
N GLU A 123 -1.24 -15.61 17.69
CA GLU A 123 -2.08 -16.52 16.88
C GLU A 123 -1.62 -16.55 15.41
N VAL A 124 -1.00 -15.46 14.95
CA VAL A 124 -0.39 -15.34 13.63
C VAL A 124 1.06 -14.85 13.73
N ASP A 125 1.87 -15.16 12.72
CA ASP A 125 3.29 -14.84 12.67
C ASP A 125 3.55 -13.50 11.93
N PHE A 126 2.65 -13.14 11.01
CA PHE A 126 2.72 -11.90 10.23
C PHE A 126 1.34 -11.38 9.84
N VAL A 127 1.23 -10.07 9.60
CA VAL A 127 -0.02 -9.41 9.18
C VAL A 127 0.22 -8.49 7.97
N ALA A 128 -0.69 -8.52 7.00
CA ALA A 128 -0.65 -7.60 5.86
C ALA A 128 -2.01 -7.43 5.14
N PRO A 129 -2.28 -6.26 4.52
CA PRO A 129 -1.46 -5.04 4.55
C PRO A 129 -1.76 -4.17 5.78
N ILE A 130 -0.75 -3.44 6.27
CA ILE A 130 -0.93 -2.36 7.26
C ILE A 130 -0.58 -1.03 6.61
N PHE A 131 -1.44 -0.03 6.81
CA PHE A 131 -1.23 1.32 6.29
C PHE A 131 -0.88 2.27 7.44
N GLU A 132 0.40 2.57 7.57
CA GLU A 132 0.88 3.51 8.59
C GLU A 132 1.05 4.92 8.01
N THR A 133 0.68 5.93 8.80
CA THR A 133 0.92 7.34 8.48
C THR A 133 2.31 7.76 8.94
N PRO A 134 3.06 8.57 8.15
CA PRO A 134 4.47 8.89 8.44
C PRO A 134 4.73 9.49 9.82
N ASP A 135 3.79 10.29 10.34
CA ASP A 135 4.02 11.13 11.52
C ASP A 135 3.59 10.47 12.84
N ILE A 136 2.75 9.43 12.79
CA ILE A 136 2.20 8.78 13.98
C ILE A 136 2.31 7.27 13.80
N ARG A 137 3.22 6.65 14.55
CA ARG A 137 3.33 5.20 14.60
C ARG A 137 2.26 4.61 15.50
N ARG A 138 1.28 3.95 14.90
CA ARG A 138 0.10 3.43 15.62
C ARG A 138 0.39 2.12 16.36
N TYR A 139 1.32 1.31 15.86
CA TYR A 139 1.67 0.01 16.44
C TYR A 139 3.18 -0.11 16.67
N SER A 140 3.74 0.83 17.41
CA SER A 140 5.19 0.90 17.69
C SER A 140 5.78 -0.34 18.40
N GLU A 141 4.93 -1.18 18.97
CA GLU A 141 5.32 -2.45 19.60
C GLU A 141 5.76 -3.52 18.60
N PHE A 142 5.41 -3.38 17.32
CA PHE A 142 5.75 -4.35 16.27
C PHE A 142 6.83 -3.86 15.32
N HIS A 143 7.49 -4.82 14.68
CA HIS A 143 8.43 -4.55 13.60
C HIS A 143 7.67 -4.44 12.28
N PHE A 144 7.87 -3.32 11.58
CA PHE A 144 7.27 -3.10 10.28
C PHE A 144 8.26 -3.36 9.15
N LEU A 145 7.80 -4.08 8.14
CA LEU A 145 8.48 -4.20 6.86
C LEU A 145 7.85 -3.25 5.86
N LYS A 146 8.56 -2.18 5.51
CA LYS A 146 8.12 -1.26 4.47
C LYS A 146 8.26 -1.91 3.09
N LEU A 147 7.12 -2.20 2.45
CA LEU A 147 7.09 -2.79 1.11
C LEU A 147 7.16 -1.72 0.01
N ILE A 148 6.32 -0.69 0.12
CA ILE A 148 6.20 0.38 -0.86
C ILE A 148 5.99 1.72 -0.14
N ASP A 149 6.47 2.80 -0.78
CA ASP A 149 6.09 4.15 -0.41
C ASP A 149 4.65 4.42 -0.83
N TYR A 150 3.91 5.15 0.01
CA TYR A 150 2.57 5.60 -0.34
C TYR A 150 2.66 6.48 -1.61
N PRO A 151 1.99 6.11 -2.72
CA PRO A 151 2.16 6.79 -4.01
C PRO A 151 1.55 8.20 -4.05
N GLY A 152 0.95 8.66 -2.96
CA GLY A 152 0.23 9.93 -2.87
C GLY A 152 -1.27 9.74 -3.02
N THR A 153 -2.00 10.83 -2.77
CA THR A 153 -3.43 10.93 -3.07
C THR A 153 -3.61 11.48 -4.47
N ASP A 154 -4.27 10.73 -5.35
CA ASP A 154 -4.71 11.26 -6.64
C ASP A 154 -6.22 11.43 -6.63
N PHE A 155 -6.71 12.50 -7.25
CA PHE A 155 -8.13 12.79 -7.33
C PHE A 155 -8.67 12.14 -8.61
N ILE A 156 -9.26 10.94 -8.45
CA ILE A 156 -9.87 10.22 -9.57
C ILE A 156 -11.24 10.84 -9.84
N THR A 157 -11.34 11.64 -10.89
CA THR A 157 -12.62 12.13 -11.41
C THR A 157 -13.14 11.20 -12.48
N SER A 158 -14.46 11.06 -12.58
CA SER A 158 -15.05 10.51 -13.80
C SER A 158 -14.90 11.52 -14.93
N GLU A 159 -14.70 11.04 -16.14
CA GLU A 159 -14.52 11.86 -17.36
C GLU A 159 -15.70 12.81 -17.63
N ASP A 160 -16.85 12.55 -17.00
CA ASP A 160 -18.05 13.41 -17.01
C ASP A 160 -17.85 14.80 -16.37
N GLU A 161 -16.81 15.00 -15.55
CA GLU A 161 -16.49 16.32 -14.97
C GLU A 161 -15.79 17.27 -15.97
N THR A 162 -15.48 16.82 -17.20
CA THR A 162 -14.97 17.69 -18.28
C THR A 162 -15.98 18.74 -18.75
N HIS A 163 -17.22 18.66 -18.26
CA HIS A 163 -18.33 19.57 -18.59
C HIS A 163 -18.53 20.69 -17.56
N ALA A 164 -17.54 21.05 -16.75
CA ALA A 164 -17.64 22.14 -15.77
C ALA A 164 -18.27 23.43 -16.35
N LEU A 165 -17.91 23.80 -17.59
CA LEU A 165 -18.54 24.94 -18.28
C LEU A 165 -20.02 24.72 -18.62
N ASN A 166 -20.39 23.50 -19.04
CA ASN A 166 -21.79 23.16 -19.32
C ASN A 166 -22.62 23.14 -18.02
N VAL A 167 -22.06 22.70 -16.89
CA VAL A 167 -22.74 22.73 -15.58
C VAL A 167 -23.01 24.17 -15.15
N VAL A 168 -22.02 25.06 -15.29
CA VAL A 168 -22.19 26.49 -14.98
C VAL A 168 -23.20 27.14 -15.93
N LEU A 169 -23.10 26.89 -17.24
CA LEU A 169 -24.06 27.40 -18.22
C LEU A 169 -25.47 26.87 -17.97
N ASP A 170 -25.63 25.59 -17.65
CA ASP A 170 -26.93 24.99 -17.31
C ASP A 170 -27.51 25.64 -16.05
N ALA A 171 -26.72 25.84 -15.00
CA ALA A 171 -27.17 26.53 -13.79
C ALA A 171 -27.62 27.97 -14.06
N VAL A 172 -26.86 28.71 -14.89
CA VAL A 172 -27.21 30.08 -15.29
C VAL A 172 -28.48 30.10 -16.15
N LEU A 173 -28.60 29.21 -17.14
CA LEU A 173 -29.78 29.10 -18.01
C LEU A 173 -31.02 28.62 -17.25
N LYS A 174 -30.86 27.74 -16.26
CA LYS A 174 -31.95 27.33 -15.35
C LYS A 174 -32.46 28.49 -14.50
N SER A 175 -31.60 29.48 -14.24
CA SER A 175 -31.96 30.76 -13.62
C SER A 175 -32.43 31.84 -14.63
N TRP A 176 -32.89 31.45 -15.82
CA TRP A 176 -33.30 32.37 -16.90
C TRP A 176 -34.17 33.57 -16.48
N PRO A 177 -35.17 33.45 -15.59
CA PRO A 177 -35.95 34.61 -15.16
C PRO A 177 -35.10 35.70 -14.50
N LEU A 178 -34.09 35.30 -13.72
CA LEU A 178 -33.17 36.21 -13.05
C LEU A 178 -32.24 36.88 -14.07
N LEU A 179 -31.73 36.11 -15.04
CA LEU A 179 -30.92 36.63 -16.14
C LEU A 179 -31.70 37.63 -17.01
N ALA A 180 -32.98 37.36 -17.28
CA ALA A 180 -33.81 38.26 -18.07
C ALA A 180 -34.01 39.61 -17.37
N VAL A 181 -34.25 39.60 -16.05
CA VAL A 181 -34.41 40.83 -15.26
C VAL A 181 -33.12 41.64 -15.25
N THR A 182 -31.97 41.01 -15.00
CA THR A 182 -30.69 41.73 -14.97
C THR A 182 -30.32 42.32 -16.33
N LEU A 183 -30.63 41.64 -17.44
CA LEU A 183 -30.43 42.19 -18.79
C LEU A 183 -31.30 43.42 -19.05
N ILE A 184 -32.58 43.40 -18.62
CA ILE A 184 -33.49 44.54 -18.78
C ILE A 184 -33.01 45.73 -17.93
N GLU A 185 -32.64 45.51 -16.67
CA GLU A 185 -32.12 46.56 -15.80
C GLU A 185 -30.82 47.16 -16.35
N THR A 186 -29.92 46.32 -16.86
CA THR A 186 -28.66 46.77 -17.48
C THR A 186 -28.93 47.61 -18.73
N ALA A 187 -29.92 47.23 -19.55
CA ALA A 187 -30.29 47.99 -20.74
C ALA A 187 -30.87 49.37 -20.37
N ILE A 188 -31.75 49.43 -19.36
CA ILE A 188 -32.32 50.69 -18.88
C ILE A 188 -31.22 51.60 -18.32
N ALA A 189 -30.32 51.07 -17.49
CA ALA A 189 -29.19 51.82 -16.95
C ALA A 189 -28.29 52.38 -18.08
N GLY A 190 -28.02 51.58 -19.11
CA GLY A 190 -27.26 52.01 -20.28
C GLY A 190 -27.92 53.17 -21.04
N ILE A 191 -29.24 53.12 -21.22
CA ILE A 191 -30.01 54.20 -21.85
C ILE A 191 -29.93 55.49 -21.02
N ILE A 192 -30.05 55.39 -19.69
CA ILE A 192 -29.97 56.54 -18.79
C ILE A 192 -28.59 57.20 -18.87
N VAL A 193 -27.50 56.41 -18.80
CA VAL A 193 -26.13 56.93 -18.92
C VAL A 193 -25.92 57.59 -20.28
N TRP A 194 -26.40 56.97 -21.36
CA TRP A 194 -26.26 57.53 -22.71
C TRP A 194 -27.01 58.86 -22.87
N ALA A 195 -28.22 58.96 -22.30
CA ALA A 195 -29.00 60.19 -22.30
C ALA A 195 -28.33 61.30 -21.49
N LEU A 196 -27.74 60.97 -20.33
CA LEU A 196 -27.02 61.94 -19.49
C LEU A 196 -25.75 62.51 -20.15
N VAL A 197 -25.05 61.71 -20.96
CA VAL A 197 -23.87 62.19 -21.72
C VAL A 197 -24.26 63.07 -22.90
N ARG A 198 -25.48 62.92 -23.40
CA ARG A 198 -26.02 63.68 -24.54
C ARG A 198 -26.70 64.99 -24.13
N LEU A 199 -26.94 65.19 -22.83
CA LEU A 199 -27.50 66.41 -22.23
C LEU A 199 -26.38 67.38 -21.85
#